data_AF-T1G5K3-F1
#
_entry.id   AF-T1G5K3-F1
#
_cell.length_a   1.000
_cell.length_b   1.000
_cell.length_c   1.000
_cell.angle_alpha   90.00
_cell.angle_beta   90.00
_cell.angle_gamma   90.00
#
_symmetry.space_group_name_H-M   'P 1'
#
loop_
_entity.id
_entity.type
_entity.pdbx_description
1 polymer ?
#
loop_
_entity_poly.entity_id
_entity_poly.type
_entity_poly.pdbx_seq_one_letter_code
_entity_poly.pdbx_strand_id
1 'polypeptide(L)'
;MATLDRPLILLLDSLDQVNTNHRAHNLAWLPHSLPQHVHVIITTLPNAYDILPTLKKLIERRENFFEVVSLGSNLCVDIVKRHLEDRKRSLTDEQLKIVHKTFGTCTIPLYTALVSKEVDRWASYDQPDPIASTCEGIICNLFQRVEAYYGAILVKHFFSYISASKCGLSCAELEDVLSLDDVVLNDVFQHWVPPTRRIPPLLLLRLKDEMSNYIVEREANGVSVIYWYHNKFLQVCKRRYLSNVTFSRYIHTLLAHFYLGTWSGEKPKP
;
A
#
# COMPACT_ATOMS: atom_id res chain seq x y z
N MET A 1 -28.76 -4.07 25.01
CA MET A 1 -28.04 -2.88 25.53
C MET A 1 -26.74 -3.35 26.16
N ALA A 2 -25.68 -2.54 26.16
CA ALA A 2 -24.41 -2.89 26.81
C ALA A 2 -24.59 -2.95 28.33
N THR A 3 -23.92 -3.89 29.00
CA THR A 3 -23.99 -4.10 30.46
C THR A 3 -22.59 -4.22 31.03
N LEU A 4 -22.46 -4.22 32.36
CA LEU A 4 -21.17 -4.45 33.02
C LEU A 4 -20.54 -5.79 32.62
N ASP A 5 -21.35 -6.85 32.56
CA ASP A 5 -20.88 -8.20 32.20
C ASP A 5 -20.66 -8.36 30.68
N ARG A 6 -21.19 -7.44 29.87
CA ARG A 6 -21.06 -7.44 28.42
C ARG A 6 -20.93 -6.01 27.89
N PRO A 7 -19.76 -5.38 28.07
CA PRO A 7 -19.51 -4.03 27.57
C PRO A 7 -19.42 -4.03 26.03
N LEU A 8 -19.73 -2.89 25.42
CA LEU A 8 -19.57 -2.66 23.99
C LEU A 8 -18.30 -1.83 23.74
N ILE A 9 -17.40 -2.34 22.91
CA ILE A 9 -16.18 -1.63 22.50
C ILE A 9 -16.26 -1.38 20.99
N LEU A 10 -16.18 -0.12 20.59
CA LEU A 10 -16.11 0.31 19.20
C LEU A 10 -14.67 0.72 18.88
N LEU A 11 -14.09 0.09 17.86
CA LEU A 11 -12.74 0.39 17.37
C LEU A 11 -12.86 1.10 16.03
N LEU A 12 -12.44 2.36 15.99
CA LEU A 12 -12.40 3.19 14.79
C LEU A 12 -10.94 3.33 14.36
N ASP A 13 -10.52 2.43 13.49
CA ASP A 13 -9.14 2.42 13.00
C ASP A 13 -8.93 3.42 11.86
N SER A 14 -7.80 4.13 11.90
CA SER A 14 -7.30 5.06 10.90
C SER A 14 -8.35 6.08 10.47
N LEU A 15 -8.82 6.91 11.41
CA LEU A 15 -9.86 7.89 11.15
C LEU A 15 -9.49 8.91 10.07
N ASP A 16 -8.20 9.14 9.85
CA ASP A 16 -7.65 9.93 8.75
C ASP A 16 -7.87 9.32 7.35
N GLN A 17 -8.27 8.07 7.25
CA GLN A 17 -8.61 7.40 5.99
C GLN A 17 -10.11 7.45 5.66
N VAL A 18 -10.95 7.97 6.56
CA VAL A 18 -12.36 8.25 6.26
C VAL A 18 -12.46 9.29 5.15
N ASN A 19 -13.47 9.17 4.29
CA ASN A 19 -13.68 10.11 3.20
C ASN A 19 -13.90 11.54 3.73
N THR A 20 -13.23 12.52 3.14
CA THR A 20 -13.33 13.95 3.49
C THR A 20 -14.70 14.56 3.15
N ASN A 21 -15.52 13.85 2.38
CA ASN A 21 -16.90 14.24 2.05
C ASN A 21 -17.71 14.62 3.29
N HIS A 22 -18.62 15.57 3.12
CA HIS A 22 -19.50 16.07 4.18
C HIS A 22 -18.78 16.55 5.45
N ARG A 23 -17.49 16.94 5.34
CA ARG A 23 -16.66 17.39 6.47
C ARG A 23 -16.58 16.35 7.59
N ALA A 24 -16.46 15.06 7.23
CA ALA A 24 -16.41 13.97 8.21
C ALA A 24 -15.33 14.16 9.29
N HIS A 25 -14.19 14.77 8.96
CA HIS A 25 -13.09 15.04 9.89
C HIS A 25 -13.37 16.16 10.92
N ASN A 26 -14.50 16.87 10.82
CA ASN A 26 -14.97 17.77 11.89
C ASN A 26 -15.57 17.00 13.08
N LEU A 27 -15.76 15.68 12.94
CA LEU A 27 -16.19 14.77 14.01
C LEU A 27 -17.55 15.12 14.64
N ALA A 28 -18.40 15.89 13.95
CA ALA A 28 -19.74 16.23 14.44
C ALA A 28 -20.66 15.01 14.60
N TRP A 29 -20.32 13.89 13.97
CA TRP A 29 -21.01 12.60 14.10
C TRP A 29 -20.51 11.77 15.29
N LEU A 30 -19.35 12.13 15.89
CA LEU A 30 -18.79 11.40 17.02
C LEU A 30 -19.52 11.85 18.31
N PRO A 31 -20.04 10.92 19.12
CA PRO A 31 -20.79 11.27 20.32
C PRO A 31 -19.89 11.95 21.37
N HIS A 32 -20.39 13.03 21.97
CA HIS A 32 -19.70 13.75 23.05
C HIS A 32 -19.73 13.01 24.39
N SER A 33 -20.73 12.16 24.61
CA SER A 33 -20.84 11.31 25.79
C SER A 33 -21.19 9.89 25.36
N LEU A 34 -20.59 8.91 26.04
CA LEU A 34 -20.84 7.50 25.79
C LEU A 34 -21.78 6.96 26.88
N PRO A 35 -22.74 6.09 26.52
CA PRO A 35 -23.54 5.37 27.51
C PRO A 35 -22.66 4.52 28.44
N GLN A 36 -23.20 4.15 29.60
CA GLN A 36 -22.50 3.28 30.53
C GLN A 36 -22.11 1.95 29.85
N HIS A 37 -20.89 1.49 30.12
CA HIS A 37 -20.30 0.27 29.55
C HIS A 37 -20.09 0.29 28.03
N VAL A 38 -20.07 1.47 27.41
CA VAL A 38 -19.67 1.68 26.02
C VAL A 38 -18.32 2.41 25.97
N HIS A 39 -17.38 1.84 25.23
CA HIS A 39 -16.06 2.43 25.01
C HIS A 39 -15.82 2.62 23.51
N VAL A 40 -15.18 3.74 23.15
CA VAL A 40 -14.75 4.01 21.77
C VAL A 40 -13.24 4.22 21.78
N ILE A 41 -12.53 3.46 20.97
CA ILE A 41 -11.09 3.57 20.75
C ILE A 41 -10.90 4.07 19.32
N ILE A 42 -10.13 5.15 19.15
CA ILE A 42 -9.91 5.81 17.87
C ILE A 42 -8.42 5.86 17.61
N THR A 43 -7.98 5.47 16.41
CA THR A 43 -6.61 5.71 15.95
C THR A 43 -6.62 6.76 14.86
N THR A 44 -5.61 7.64 14.85
CA THR A 44 -5.43 8.68 13.83
C THR A 44 -3.97 9.08 13.76
N LEU A 45 -3.52 9.52 12.59
CA LEU A 45 -2.24 10.23 12.46
C LEU A 45 -2.28 11.59 13.17
N PRO A 46 -1.18 12.04 13.80
CA PRO A 46 -1.15 13.27 14.59
C PRO A 46 -1.36 14.55 13.74
N ASN A 47 -0.94 14.52 12.47
CA ASN A 47 -0.92 15.68 11.58
C ASN A 47 -1.93 15.58 10.42
N ALA A 48 -2.93 14.69 10.51
CA ALA A 48 -3.90 14.49 9.45
C ALA A 48 -5.20 15.29 9.70
N TYR A 49 -5.55 16.14 8.73
CA TYR A 49 -6.84 16.85 8.63
C TYR A 49 -7.36 17.52 9.93
N ASP A 50 -6.45 17.98 10.79
CA ASP A 50 -6.76 18.55 12.10
C ASP A 50 -7.65 17.67 13.01
N ILE A 51 -7.63 16.35 12.80
CA ILE A 51 -8.44 15.38 13.56
C ILE A 51 -8.02 15.38 15.03
N LEU A 52 -6.72 15.23 15.31
CA LEU A 52 -6.21 15.20 16.69
C LEU A 52 -6.48 16.52 17.45
N PRO A 53 -6.22 17.72 16.88
CA PRO A 53 -6.66 18.98 17.47
C PRO A 53 -8.17 19.03 17.76
N THR A 54 -8.99 18.48 16.87
CA THR A 54 -10.46 18.45 17.05
C THR A 54 -10.85 17.49 18.18
N LEU A 55 -10.29 16.27 18.23
CA LEU A 55 -10.49 15.33 19.33
C LEU A 55 -10.10 15.91 20.68
N LYS A 56 -8.98 16.64 20.77
CA LYS A 56 -8.52 17.32 21.99
C LYS A 56 -9.48 18.42 22.48
N LYS A 57 -10.33 18.98 21.60
CA LYS A 57 -11.39 19.92 21.99
C LYS A 57 -12.66 19.20 22.46
N LEU A 58 -12.93 18.01 21.92
CA LEU A 58 -14.12 17.22 22.21
C LEU A 58 -13.98 16.36 23.48
N ILE A 59 -12.76 15.89 23.77
CA ILE A 59 -12.47 14.98 24.88
C ILE A 59 -11.66 15.74 25.94
N GLU A 60 -12.29 16.05 27.07
CA GLU A 60 -11.68 16.83 28.14
C GLU A 60 -10.53 16.10 28.85
N ARG A 61 -10.66 14.78 29.01
CA ARG A 61 -9.74 13.95 29.77
C ARG A 61 -8.48 13.61 28.96
N ARG A 62 -7.34 14.17 29.37
CA ARG A 62 -6.05 13.95 28.69
C ARG A 62 -5.53 12.52 28.81
N GLU A 63 -5.90 11.80 29.86
CA GLU A 63 -5.59 10.37 30.07
C GLU A 63 -6.15 9.45 28.97
N ASN A 64 -7.14 9.93 28.21
CA ASN A 64 -7.71 9.18 27.09
C ASN A 64 -6.87 9.29 25.80
N PHE A 65 -5.75 10.00 25.83
CA PHE A 65 -4.84 10.12 24.69
C PHE A 65 -3.55 9.35 24.96
N PHE A 66 -3.26 8.41 24.05
CA PHE A 66 -2.04 7.62 24.07
C PHE A 66 -1.26 7.86 22.78
N GLU A 67 -0.03 8.38 22.89
CA GLU A 67 0.85 8.56 21.75
C GLU A 67 1.65 7.29 21.50
N VAL A 68 1.51 6.74 20.29
CA VAL A 68 2.31 5.60 19.83
C VAL A 68 3.63 6.12 19.28
N VAL A 69 4.71 5.90 20.02
CA VAL A 69 6.08 6.29 19.62
C VAL A 69 6.69 5.29 18.65
N SER A 70 7.80 5.67 18.01
CA SER A 70 8.56 4.75 17.16
C SER A 70 9.23 3.64 17.97
N LEU A 71 9.63 2.56 17.29
CA LEU A 71 10.16 1.35 17.95
C LEU A 71 11.52 1.58 18.63
N GLY A 72 12.30 2.54 18.14
CA GLY A 72 13.70 2.73 18.52
C GLY A 72 14.65 1.79 17.77
N SER A 73 15.89 2.25 17.56
CA SER A 73 16.86 1.59 16.68
C SER A 73 17.20 0.17 17.13
N ASN A 74 17.40 -0.05 18.44
CA ASN A 74 17.76 -1.36 18.99
C ASN A 74 16.68 -2.41 18.70
N LEU A 75 15.41 -2.09 19.01
CA LEU A 75 14.30 -2.99 18.75
C LEU A 75 14.13 -3.28 17.25
N CYS A 76 14.33 -2.27 16.38
CA CYS A 76 14.30 -2.48 14.93
C CYS A 76 15.37 -3.49 14.46
N VAL A 77 16.60 -3.38 14.98
CA VAL A 77 17.68 -4.31 14.67
C VAL A 77 17.36 -5.71 15.18
N ASP A 78 16.84 -5.83 16.39
CA ASP A 78 16.47 -7.12 16.99
C ASP A 78 15.35 -7.80 16.20
N ILE A 79 14.37 -7.04 15.71
CA ILE A 79 13.32 -7.54 14.81
C ILE A 79 13.93 -8.09 13.51
N VAL A 80 14.87 -7.37 12.88
CA VAL A 80 15.55 -7.84 11.67
C VAL A 80 16.33 -9.14 11.95
N LYS A 81 17.09 -9.18 13.03
CA LYS A 81 17.85 -10.39 13.43
C LYS A 81 16.92 -11.57 13.65
N ARG A 82 15.81 -11.38 14.37
CA ARG A 82 14.84 -12.44 14.64
C ARG A 82 14.18 -12.95 13.36
N HIS A 83 13.80 -12.07 12.44
CA HIS A 83 13.28 -12.49 11.12
C HIS A 83 14.29 -13.31 10.32
N LEU A 84 15.58 -13.00 10.41
CA LEU A 84 16.63 -13.78 9.75
C LEU A 84 16.85 -15.13 10.44
N GLU A 85 16.84 -15.17 11.78
CA GLU A 85 16.93 -16.40 12.57
C GLU A 85 15.80 -17.37 12.22
N ASP A 86 14.56 -16.89 12.10
CA ASP A 86 13.40 -17.68 11.68
C ASP A 86 13.59 -18.31 10.29
N ARG A 87 14.37 -17.65 9.41
CA ARG A 87 14.75 -18.13 8.08
C ARG A 87 16.09 -18.88 8.06
N LYS A 88 16.69 -19.14 9.22
CA LYS A 88 18.01 -19.78 9.39
C LYS A 88 19.13 -19.02 8.68
N ARG A 89 19.10 -17.69 8.78
CA ARG A 89 20.09 -16.78 8.17
C ARG A 89 20.70 -15.86 9.22
N SER A 90 21.85 -15.31 8.88
CA SER A 90 22.59 -14.32 9.68
C SER A 90 23.23 -13.28 8.78
N LEU A 91 23.61 -12.14 9.36
CA LEU A 91 24.36 -11.09 8.68
C LEU A 91 25.84 -11.18 9.02
N THR A 92 26.68 -10.71 8.09
CA THR A 92 28.07 -10.39 8.39
C THR A 92 28.18 -9.10 9.20
N ASP A 93 29.33 -8.85 9.83
CA ASP A 93 29.54 -7.62 10.60
C ASP A 93 29.39 -6.36 9.74
N GLU A 94 29.83 -6.38 8.48
CA GLU A 94 29.68 -5.25 7.56
C GLU A 94 28.22 -5.01 7.17
N GLN A 95 27.45 -6.07 6.88
CA GLN A 95 26.02 -5.97 6.61
C GLN A 95 25.26 -5.45 7.83
N LEU A 96 25.62 -5.92 9.02
CA LEU A 96 25.01 -5.48 10.28
C LEU A 96 25.29 -3.99 10.55
N LYS A 97 26.49 -3.49 10.25
CA LYS A 97 26.80 -2.05 10.33
C LYS A 97 25.87 -1.21 9.44
N ILE A 98 25.58 -1.67 8.23
CA ILE A 98 24.63 -1.00 7.32
C ILE A 98 23.24 -0.94 7.95
N VAL A 99 22.76 -2.05 8.53
CA VAL A 99 21.45 -2.12 9.19
C VAL A 99 21.38 -1.15 10.39
N HIS A 100 22.41 -1.11 11.24
CA HIS A 100 22.47 -0.15 12.35
C HIS A 100 22.43 1.31 11.88
N LYS A 101 23.22 1.64 10.85
CA LYS A 101 23.22 2.99 10.27
C LYS A 101 21.85 3.35 9.71
N THR A 102 21.18 2.40 9.08
CA THR A 102 19.85 2.55 8.48
C THR A 102 18.80 2.95 9.53
N PHE A 103 18.76 2.24 10.68
CA PHE A 103 17.82 2.53 11.77
C PHE A 103 18.19 3.74 12.63
N GLY A 104 19.34 4.37 12.39
CA GLY A 104 19.63 5.70 12.92
C GLY A 104 18.73 6.81 12.35
N THR A 105 18.09 6.57 11.21
CA THR A 105 17.30 7.59 10.48
C THR A 105 15.79 7.41 10.59
N CYS A 106 15.29 6.17 10.59
CA CYS A 106 13.87 5.86 10.57
C CYS A 106 13.61 4.56 11.35
N THR A 107 12.65 4.58 12.28
CA THR A 107 12.36 3.46 13.20
C THR A 107 10.88 3.11 13.27
N ILE A 108 10.12 3.45 12.22
CA ILE A 108 8.71 3.09 12.15
C ILE A 108 8.53 1.62 11.73
N PRO A 109 7.50 0.91 12.22
CA PRO A 109 7.31 -0.52 11.97
C PRO A 109 7.33 -0.92 10.48
N LEU A 110 6.65 -0.15 9.62
CA LEU A 110 6.63 -0.41 8.19
C LEU A 110 8.03 -0.36 7.58
N TYR A 111 8.85 0.60 8.00
CA TYR A 111 10.23 0.73 7.51
C TYR A 111 11.06 -0.48 7.93
N THR A 112 10.95 -0.91 9.20
CA THR A 112 11.62 -2.10 9.71
C THR A 112 11.23 -3.37 8.95
N ALA A 113 9.95 -3.52 8.60
CA ALA A 113 9.49 -4.63 7.77
C ALA A 113 10.11 -4.60 6.37
N LEU A 114 10.19 -3.41 5.74
CA LEU A 114 10.79 -3.25 4.41
C LEU A 114 12.30 -3.50 4.43
N VAL A 115 13.01 -2.99 5.44
CA VAL A 115 14.43 -3.27 5.66
C VAL A 115 14.64 -4.77 5.87
N SER A 116 13.81 -5.43 6.68
CA SER A 116 13.88 -6.90 6.89
C SER A 116 13.79 -7.65 5.56
N LYS A 117 12.87 -7.26 4.67
CA LYS A 117 12.70 -7.88 3.35
C LYS A 117 13.86 -7.61 2.40
N GLU A 118 14.48 -6.44 2.46
CA GLU A 118 15.64 -6.13 1.63
C GLU A 118 16.89 -6.90 2.11
N VAL A 119 17.08 -6.96 3.43
CA VAL A 119 18.19 -7.69 4.07
C VAL A 119 18.05 -9.20 3.87
N ASP A 120 16.83 -9.75 3.85
CA ASP A 120 16.56 -11.14 3.48
C ASP A 120 16.88 -11.44 2.01
N ARG A 121 17.46 -10.52 1.24
CA ARG A 121 17.95 -10.81 -0.12
C ARG A 121 19.46 -10.92 -0.19
N TRP A 122 20.19 -10.49 0.84
CA TRP A 122 21.65 -10.44 0.83
C TRP A 122 22.29 -11.80 1.06
N ALA A 123 23.12 -12.24 0.12
CA ALA A 123 24.04 -13.35 0.34
C ALA A 123 25.19 -12.92 1.28
N SER A 124 25.90 -13.89 1.86
CA SER A 124 27.00 -13.60 2.78
C SER A 124 28.19 -12.89 2.13
N TYR A 125 28.36 -13.07 0.81
CA TYR A 125 29.41 -12.44 0.02
C TYR A 125 28.98 -11.11 -0.61
N ASP A 126 27.72 -10.70 -0.45
CA ASP A 126 27.25 -9.43 -0.99
C ASP A 126 27.86 -8.26 -0.21
N GLN A 127 28.26 -7.22 -0.93
CA GLN A 127 28.61 -5.90 -0.40
C GLN A 127 27.50 -4.92 -0.78
N PRO A 128 26.36 -4.93 -0.04
CA PRO A 128 25.19 -4.17 -0.45
C PRO A 128 25.42 -2.67 -0.29
N ASP A 129 24.83 -1.92 -1.21
CA ASP A 129 24.73 -0.46 -1.09
C ASP A 129 23.93 -0.04 0.15
N PRO A 130 24.11 1.20 0.64
CA PRO A 130 23.29 1.74 1.71
C PRO A 130 21.79 1.68 1.41
N ILE A 131 21.02 1.16 2.36
CA ILE A 131 19.56 1.15 2.27
C ILE A 131 19.04 2.59 2.33
N ALA A 132 18.04 2.90 1.50
CA ALA A 132 17.42 4.21 1.47
C ALA A 132 16.83 4.58 2.84
N SER A 133 17.17 5.76 3.36
CA SER A 133 16.87 6.24 4.72
C SER A 133 15.39 6.50 5.04
N THR A 134 14.50 6.36 4.05
CA THR A 134 13.08 6.67 4.19
C THR A 134 12.22 5.52 3.68
N CYS A 135 11.01 5.38 4.23
CA CYS A 135 10.01 4.44 3.71
C CYS A 135 9.74 4.67 2.22
N GLU A 136 9.63 5.93 1.82
CA GLU A 136 9.43 6.32 0.43
C GLU A 136 10.57 5.84 -0.47
N GLY A 137 11.82 6.04 -0.03
CA GLY A 137 12.99 5.64 -0.78
C GLY A 137 13.08 4.12 -0.98
N ILE A 138 12.88 3.34 0.08
CA ILE A 138 12.96 1.87 -0.01
C ILE A 138 11.81 1.31 -0.87
N ILE A 139 10.60 1.90 -0.82
CA ILE A 139 9.49 1.52 -1.72
C ILE A 139 9.81 1.88 -3.16
N CYS A 140 10.41 3.05 -3.42
CA CYS A 140 10.87 3.41 -4.77
C CYS A 140 11.92 2.43 -5.31
N ASN A 141 12.87 2.00 -4.48
CA ASN A 141 13.89 1.01 -4.87
C ASN A 141 13.25 -0.36 -5.18
N LEU A 142 12.28 -0.79 -4.37
CA LEU A 142 11.47 -1.98 -4.63
C LEU A 142 10.78 -1.86 -6.00
N PHE A 143 10.09 -0.75 -6.26
CA PHE A 143 9.41 -0.53 -7.54
C PHE A 143 10.38 -0.54 -8.73
N GLN A 144 11.52 0.13 -8.62
CA GLN A 144 12.56 0.12 -9.65
C GLN A 144 13.10 -1.29 -9.93
N ARG A 145 13.27 -2.10 -8.89
CA ARG A 145 13.67 -3.50 -9.05
C ARG A 145 12.61 -4.31 -9.79
N VAL A 146 11.34 -4.15 -9.42
CA VAL A 146 10.21 -4.86 -10.07
C VAL A 146 10.10 -4.42 -11.54
N GLU A 147 10.24 -3.12 -11.83
CA GLU A 147 10.31 -2.57 -13.19
C GLU A 147 11.44 -3.18 -14.01
N ALA A 148 12.64 -3.30 -13.42
CA ALA A 148 13.80 -3.86 -14.11
C ALA A 148 13.62 -5.34 -14.49
N TYR A 149 12.84 -6.09 -13.71
CA TYR A 149 12.61 -7.52 -13.95
C TYR A 149 11.40 -7.78 -14.87
N TYR A 150 10.28 -7.10 -14.65
CA TYR A 150 9.01 -7.35 -15.35
C TYR A 150 8.73 -6.40 -16.51
N GLY A 151 9.56 -5.37 -16.71
CA GLY A 151 9.37 -4.33 -17.71
C GLY A 151 8.73 -3.07 -17.11
N ALA A 152 9.36 -1.93 -17.33
CA ALA A 152 8.96 -0.67 -16.72
C ALA A 152 7.56 -0.20 -17.14
N ILE A 153 7.17 -0.43 -18.41
CA ILE A 153 5.85 -0.03 -18.92
C ILE A 153 4.76 -0.86 -18.25
N LEU A 154 4.87 -2.19 -18.28
CA LEU A 154 3.89 -3.08 -17.63
C LEU A 154 3.71 -2.74 -16.15
N VAL A 155 4.81 -2.64 -15.40
CA VAL A 155 4.78 -2.39 -13.95
C VAL A 155 4.19 -1.03 -13.64
N LYS A 156 4.60 0.02 -14.37
CA LYS A 156 4.04 1.37 -14.23
C LYS A 156 2.53 1.36 -14.41
N HIS A 157 2.02 0.71 -15.44
CA HIS A 157 0.59 0.69 -15.75
C HIS A 157 -0.18 -0.17 -14.73
N PHE A 158 0.30 -1.37 -14.40
CA PHE A 158 -0.28 -2.24 -13.37
C PHE A 158 -0.42 -1.50 -12.02
N PHE A 159 0.65 -0.86 -11.53
CA PHE A 159 0.60 -0.09 -10.28
C PHE A 159 -0.28 1.16 -10.37
N SER A 160 -0.30 1.81 -11.54
CA SER A 160 -1.16 2.97 -11.78
C SER A 160 -2.64 2.61 -11.76
N TYR A 161 -3.05 1.48 -12.36
CA TYR A 161 -4.44 1.03 -12.35
C TYR A 161 -4.93 0.69 -10.94
N ILE A 162 -4.15 -0.07 -10.17
CA ILE A 162 -4.46 -0.35 -8.76
C ILE A 162 -4.61 0.96 -7.97
N SER A 163 -3.69 1.91 -8.17
CA SER A 163 -3.67 3.18 -7.43
C SER A 163 -4.73 4.20 -7.84
N ALA A 164 -5.15 4.17 -9.10
CA ALA A 164 -6.18 5.05 -9.65
C ALA A 164 -7.59 4.50 -9.40
N SER A 165 -7.73 3.18 -9.19
CA SER A 165 -8.99 2.56 -8.80
C SER A 165 -9.46 3.04 -7.42
N LYS A 166 -10.78 3.18 -7.25
CA LYS A 166 -11.38 3.67 -6.00
C LYS A 166 -11.30 2.62 -4.89
N CYS A 167 -11.71 1.39 -5.19
CA CYS A 167 -11.82 0.31 -4.22
C CYS A 167 -10.79 -0.80 -4.42
N GLY A 168 -10.00 -0.75 -5.49
CA GLY A 168 -9.22 -1.88 -6.00
C GLY A 168 -9.80 -2.40 -7.31
N LEU A 169 -9.13 -3.40 -7.87
CA LEU A 169 -9.55 -4.14 -9.06
C LEU A 169 -9.41 -5.62 -8.76
N SER A 170 -10.40 -6.43 -9.11
CA SER A 170 -10.24 -7.89 -9.11
C SER A 170 -9.16 -8.31 -10.09
N CYS A 171 -8.66 -9.54 -9.95
CA CYS A 171 -7.64 -10.07 -10.87
C CYS A 171 -8.12 -10.02 -12.34
N ALA A 172 -9.40 -10.35 -12.57
CA ALA A 172 -10.01 -10.32 -13.90
C ALA A 172 -10.15 -8.88 -14.43
N GLU A 173 -10.64 -7.94 -13.61
CA GLU A 173 -10.76 -6.53 -14.03
C GLU A 173 -9.39 -5.92 -14.35
N LEU A 174 -8.36 -6.28 -13.59
CA LEU A 174 -6.99 -5.81 -13.83
C LEU A 174 -6.42 -6.40 -15.13
N GLU A 175 -6.67 -7.67 -15.40
CA GLU A 175 -6.32 -8.32 -16.68
C GLU A 175 -7.03 -7.64 -17.86
N ASP A 176 -8.32 -7.38 -17.73
CA ASP A 176 -9.13 -6.72 -18.76
C ASP A 176 -8.62 -5.30 -19.04
N VAL A 177 -8.42 -4.48 -18.00
CA VAL A 177 -7.93 -3.11 -18.15
C VAL A 177 -6.54 -3.07 -18.77
N LEU A 178 -5.62 -3.95 -18.38
CA LEU A 178 -4.30 -4.05 -19.01
C LEU A 178 -4.39 -4.55 -20.46
N SER A 179 -5.38 -5.39 -20.77
CA SER A 179 -5.68 -5.82 -22.13
C SER A 179 -6.35 -4.74 -22.99
N LEU A 180 -6.87 -3.68 -22.38
CA LEU A 180 -7.37 -2.49 -23.08
C LEU A 180 -6.27 -1.45 -23.32
N ASP A 181 -5.05 -1.67 -22.86
CA ASP A 181 -3.96 -0.71 -22.93
C ASP A 181 -2.99 -1.05 -24.05
N ASP A 182 -3.06 -0.33 -25.18
CA ASP A 182 -2.21 -0.63 -26.33
C ASP A 182 -0.73 -0.37 -26.06
N VAL A 183 -0.40 0.54 -25.14
CA VAL A 183 0.99 0.83 -24.78
C VAL A 183 1.58 -0.38 -24.08
N VAL A 184 0.83 -0.98 -23.14
CA VAL A 184 1.21 -2.22 -22.47
C VAL A 184 1.28 -3.38 -23.46
N LEU A 185 0.27 -3.56 -24.32
CA LEU A 185 0.25 -4.66 -25.27
C LEU A 185 1.36 -4.56 -26.32
N ASN A 186 1.72 -3.36 -26.78
CA ASN A 186 2.86 -3.15 -27.68
C ASN A 186 4.19 -3.53 -26.99
N ASP A 187 4.32 -3.21 -25.70
CA ASP A 187 5.52 -3.55 -24.93
C ASP A 187 5.65 -5.05 -24.65
N VAL A 188 4.53 -5.74 -24.40
CA VAL A 188 4.53 -7.19 -24.16
C VAL A 188 4.71 -8.00 -25.45
N PHE A 189 4.13 -7.53 -26.56
CA PHE A 189 4.13 -8.23 -27.85
C PHE A 189 5.13 -7.66 -28.85
N GLN A 190 6.38 -7.42 -28.43
CA GLN A 190 7.43 -6.84 -29.29
C GLN A 190 7.81 -7.73 -30.48
N HIS A 191 7.80 -9.06 -30.28
CA HIS A 191 8.32 -10.00 -31.28
C HIS A 191 7.22 -10.75 -32.04
N TRP A 192 6.02 -10.85 -31.48
CA TRP A 192 4.90 -11.58 -32.07
C TRP A 192 3.57 -11.08 -31.50
N VAL A 193 2.57 -10.95 -32.37
CA VAL A 193 1.22 -10.52 -32.01
C VAL A 193 0.28 -11.74 -32.01
N PRO A 194 -0.37 -12.04 -30.88
CA PRO A 194 -1.33 -13.14 -30.82
C PRO A 194 -2.61 -12.86 -31.63
N PRO A 195 -3.31 -13.92 -32.08
CA PRO A 195 -4.63 -13.78 -32.71
C PRO A 195 -5.63 -13.03 -31.83
N THR A 196 -5.53 -13.20 -30.50
CA THR A 196 -6.29 -12.45 -29.51
C THR A 196 -5.34 -11.61 -28.67
N ARG A 197 -5.41 -10.29 -28.85
CA ARG A 197 -4.49 -9.35 -28.23
C ARG A 197 -4.91 -9.00 -26.80
N ARG A 198 -4.66 -9.92 -25.87
CA ARG A 198 -4.87 -9.75 -24.43
C ARG A 198 -3.58 -9.98 -23.66
N ILE A 199 -3.50 -9.42 -22.46
CA ILE A 199 -2.34 -9.65 -21.59
C ILE A 199 -2.25 -11.15 -21.24
N PRO A 200 -1.05 -11.77 -21.32
CA PRO A 200 -0.88 -13.15 -20.87
C PRO A 200 -1.19 -13.28 -19.37
N PRO A 201 -2.18 -14.11 -18.96
CA PRO A 201 -2.57 -14.20 -17.54
C PRO A 201 -1.42 -14.58 -16.60
N LEU A 202 -0.50 -15.42 -17.08
CA LEU A 202 0.68 -15.83 -16.31
C LEU A 202 1.61 -14.66 -15.96
N LEU A 203 1.71 -13.66 -16.83
CA LEU A 203 2.54 -12.47 -16.58
C LEU A 203 1.96 -11.65 -15.43
N LEU A 204 0.63 -11.49 -15.42
CA LEU A 204 -0.10 -10.81 -14.35
C LEU A 204 0.05 -11.54 -13.01
N LEU A 205 -0.11 -12.86 -13.01
CA LEU A 205 -0.01 -13.69 -11.81
C LEU A 205 1.39 -13.62 -11.18
N ARG A 206 2.45 -13.62 -11.99
CA ARG A 206 3.83 -13.49 -11.48
C ARG A 206 4.09 -12.12 -10.86
N LEU A 207 3.63 -11.04 -11.52
CA LEU A 207 3.77 -9.69 -10.98
C LEU A 207 2.95 -9.51 -9.69
N LYS A 208 1.75 -10.11 -9.62
CA LYS A 208 0.94 -10.14 -8.39
C LYS A 208 1.65 -10.89 -7.27
N ASP A 209 2.24 -12.05 -7.57
CA ASP A 209 2.96 -12.88 -6.59
C ASP A 209 4.22 -12.18 -6.05
N GLU A 210 5.01 -11.53 -6.91
CA GLU A 210 6.14 -10.68 -6.51
C GLU A 210 5.69 -9.61 -5.49
N MET A 211 4.50 -9.06 -5.69
CA MET A 211 3.96 -7.99 -4.87
C MET A 211 3.12 -8.48 -3.68
N SER A 212 3.00 -9.79 -3.46
CA SER A 212 2.12 -10.42 -2.46
C SER A 212 2.26 -9.88 -1.04
N ASN A 213 3.45 -9.40 -0.64
CA ASN A 213 3.69 -8.82 0.68
C ASN A 213 3.26 -7.33 0.79
N TYR A 214 2.86 -6.71 -0.32
CA TYR A 214 2.64 -5.27 -0.45
C TYR A 214 1.27 -4.92 -1.01
N ILE A 215 0.56 -5.89 -1.57
CA ILE A 215 -0.85 -5.82 -1.96
C ILE A 215 -1.67 -6.78 -1.10
N VAL A 216 -2.96 -6.49 -0.99
CA VAL A 216 -3.96 -7.32 -0.31
C VAL A 216 -5.13 -7.59 -1.20
N GLU A 217 -5.80 -8.70 -0.93
CA GLU A 217 -7.13 -8.97 -1.42
C GLU A 217 -8.14 -8.57 -0.34
N ARG A 218 -9.11 -7.74 -0.71
CA ARG A 218 -10.20 -7.31 0.17
C ARG A 218 -11.53 -7.41 -0.56
N GLU A 219 -12.61 -7.57 0.18
CA GLU A 219 -13.95 -7.57 -0.41
C GLU A 219 -14.40 -6.14 -0.73
N ALA A 220 -14.90 -5.91 -1.94
CA ALA A 220 -15.61 -4.70 -2.33
C ALA A 220 -16.81 -5.09 -3.20
N ASN A 221 -18.02 -4.70 -2.78
CA ASN A 221 -19.27 -5.00 -3.49
C ASN A 221 -19.46 -6.50 -3.81
N GLY A 222 -19.08 -7.40 -2.88
CA GLY A 222 -19.20 -8.85 -3.07
C GLY A 222 -18.13 -9.48 -3.98
N VAL A 223 -17.10 -8.73 -4.37
CA VAL A 223 -15.99 -9.21 -5.22
C VAL A 223 -14.66 -9.04 -4.47
N SER A 224 -13.75 -10.02 -4.60
CA SER A 224 -12.38 -9.89 -4.11
C SER A 224 -11.58 -8.98 -5.04
N VAL A 225 -11.09 -7.86 -4.51
CA VAL A 225 -10.31 -6.86 -5.23
C VAL A 225 -8.91 -6.71 -4.64
N ILE A 226 -7.95 -6.48 -5.53
CA ILE A 226 -6.56 -6.21 -5.20
C ILE A 226 -6.39 -4.72 -4.86
N TYR A 227 -5.76 -4.44 -3.72
CA TYR A 227 -5.42 -3.08 -3.31
C TYR A 227 -4.07 -3.03 -2.57
N TRP A 228 -3.55 -1.83 -2.32
CA TRP A 228 -2.32 -1.68 -1.54
C TRP A 228 -2.53 -2.05 -0.07
N TYR A 229 -1.60 -2.84 0.49
CA TYR A 229 -1.62 -3.22 1.91
C TYR A 229 -1.52 -2.00 2.84
N HIS A 230 -0.68 -1.02 2.47
CA HIS A 230 -0.44 0.16 3.28
C HIS A 230 -0.49 1.43 2.45
N ASN A 231 -1.13 2.50 2.96
CA ASN A 231 -1.35 3.77 2.25
C ASN A 231 -0.04 4.40 1.74
N LYS A 232 1.09 4.18 2.42
CA LYS A 232 2.40 4.64 1.95
C LYS A 232 2.76 4.12 0.55
N PHE A 233 2.41 2.87 0.20
CA PHE A 233 2.61 2.35 -1.16
C PHE A 233 1.76 3.10 -2.18
N LEU A 234 0.49 3.34 -1.86
CA LEU A 234 -0.42 4.12 -2.69
C LEU A 234 0.13 5.54 -2.93
N GLN A 235 0.61 6.21 -1.88
CA GLN A 235 1.19 7.55 -1.96
C GLN A 235 2.46 7.58 -2.83
N VAL A 236 3.38 6.64 -2.61
CA VAL A 236 4.62 6.55 -3.40
C VAL A 236 4.31 6.25 -4.86
N CYS A 237 3.38 5.33 -5.12
CA CYS A 237 2.93 4.99 -6.46
C CYS A 237 2.29 6.19 -7.16
N LYS A 238 1.36 6.89 -6.51
CA LYS A 238 0.74 8.12 -7.06
C LYS A 238 1.78 9.18 -7.39
N ARG A 239 2.74 9.42 -6.51
CA ARG A 239 3.81 10.40 -6.75
C ARG A 239 4.73 9.99 -7.89
N ARG A 240 5.11 8.69 -7.95
CA ARG A 240 6.04 8.16 -8.96
C ARG A 240 5.41 8.11 -10.36
N TYR A 241 4.18 7.63 -10.48
CA TYR A 241 3.58 7.32 -11.77
C TYR A 241 2.45 8.25 -12.19
N LEU A 242 1.66 8.76 -11.25
CA LEU A 242 0.44 9.54 -11.52
C LEU A 242 0.61 11.06 -11.31
N SER A 243 1.84 11.54 -11.08
CA SER A 243 2.15 12.97 -10.98
C SER A 243 2.09 13.70 -12.33
N ASN A 244 2.36 12.99 -13.43
CA ASN A 244 2.17 13.53 -14.77
C ASN A 244 0.67 13.55 -15.13
N VAL A 245 0.11 14.75 -15.31
CA VAL A 245 -1.34 14.94 -15.55
C VAL A 245 -1.80 14.23 -16.83
N THR A 246 -1.00 14.24 -17.89
CA THR A 246 -1.36 13.58 -19.15
C THR A 246 -1.46 12.07 -18.98
N PHE A 247 -0.47 11.46 -18.34
CA PHE A 247 -0.46 10.03 -18.05
C PHE A 247 -1.55 9.64 -17.04
N SER A 248 -1.74 10.43 -15.99
CA SER A 248 -2.79 10.21 -15.01
C SER A 248 -4.17 10.22 -15.66
N ARG A 249 -4.44 11.21 -16.52
CA ARG A 249 -5.67 11.28 -17.32
C ARG A 249 -5.82 10.06 -18.23
N TYR A 250 -4.75 9.61 -18.89
CA TYR A 250 -4.77 8.41 -19.72
C TYR A 250 -5.24 7.16 -18.93
N ILE A 251 -4.63 6.91 -17.76
CA ILE A 251 -5.01 5.80 -16.88
C ILE A 251 -6.47 5.91 -16.42
N HIS A 252 -6.90 7.09 -15.99
CA HIS A 252 -8.28 7.31 -15.57
C HIS A 252 -9.28 7.15 -16.72
N THR A 253 -8.93 7.56 -17.94
CA THR A 253 -9.78 7.37 -19.13
C THR A 253 -9.96 5.91 -19.47
N LEU A 254 -8.89 5.09 -19.44
CA LEU A 254 -9.00 3.66 -19.70
C LEU A 254 -9.82 2.93 -18.63
N LEU A 255 -9.64 3.29 -17.36
CA LEU A 255 -10.52 2.79 -16.28
C LEU A 255 -11.97 3.18 -16.51
N ALA A 256 -12.25 4.42 -16.91
CA ALA A 256 -13.61 4.86 -17.21
C ALA A 256 -14.22 4.07 -18.38
N HIS A 257 -13.45 3.86 -19.46
CA HIS A 257 -13.92 3.06 -20.60
C HIS A 257 -14.21 1.61 -20.22
N PHE A 258 -13.37 1.02 -19.37
CA PHE A 258 -13.57 -0.30 -18.81
C PHE A 258 -14.88 -0.38 -18.02
N TYR A 259 -15.10 0.51 -17.04
CA TYR A 259 -16.31 0.50 -16.22
C TYR A 259 -17.59 0.82 -17.02
N LEU A 260 -17.48 1.62 -18.07
CA LEU A 260 -18.60 1.89 -18.98
C LEU A 260 -18.86 0.75 -19.98
N GLY A 261 -18.02 -0.29 -20.01
CA GLY A 261 -18.14 -1.38 -20.96
C GLY A 261 -18.00 -0.93 -22.42
N THR A 262 -17.18 0.08 -22.69
CA THR A 262 -17.07 0.74 -24.02
C THR A 262 -16.79 -0.26 -25.14
N TRP A 263 -16.01 -1.30 -24.84
CA TRP A 263 -15.63 -2.37 -25.77
C TRP A 263 -16.10 -3.76 -25.29
N SER A 264 -17.22 -3.79 -24.57
CA SER A 264 -17.87 -5.04 -24.16
C SER A 264 -18.87 -5.53 -25.22
N GLY A 265 -19.07 -6.85 -25.32
CA GLY A 265 -20.01 -7.45 -26.27
C GLY A 265 -19.55 -7.36 -27.73
N GLU A 266 -20.43 -6.89 -28.61
CA GLU A 266 -20.21 -6.88 -30.07
C GLU A 266 -19.38 -5.70 -30.59
N LYS A 267 -18.91 -4.81 -29.72
CA LYS A 267 -18.17 -3.60 -30.11
C LYS A 267 -16.67 -3.81 -29.87
N PRO A 268 -15.91 -4.35 -30.84
CA PRO A 268 -14.49 -4.57 -30.66
C PRO A 268 -13.76 -3.22 -30.50
N LYS A 269 -12.63 -3.28 -29.79
CA LYS A 269 -11.70 -2.15 -29.74
C LYS A 269 -11.18 -1.88 -31.17
N PRO A 270 -11.22 -0.62 -31.65
CA PRO A 270 -10.72 -0.26 -32.98
C PRO A 270 -9.23 -0.54 -33.15
#